data_AF-A0A165TWV2-F1
#
_entry.id   AF-A0A165TWV2-F1
#
_cell.length_a   1.000
_cell.length_b   1.000
_cell.length_c   1.000
_cell.angle_alpha   90.00
_cell.angle_beta   90.00
_cell.angle_gamma   90.00
#
_symmetry.space_group_name_H-M   'P 1'
#
loop_
_entity.id
_entity.type
_entity.pdbx_description
1 polymer ?
#
loop_
_entity_poly.entity_id
_entity_poly.type
_entity_poly.pdbx_seq_one_letter_code
_entity_poly.pdbx_strand_id
1 'polypeptide(L)' 'AEDPEFETFYTKNILLNEGIRAWMAAQDQPHENLIFPEEVLPRGNAL' A
#
# COMPACT_ATOMS: atom_id res chain seq x y z
N ALA A 1 11.52 -9.70 -8.97
CA ALA A 1 11.68 -8.51 -9.83
C ALA A 1 13.16 -8.39 -10.14
N GLU A 2 13.53 -8.37 -11.42
CA GLU A 2 14.94 -8.42 -11.87
C GLU A 2 15.44 -7.04 -12.34
N ASP A 3 14.55 -6.19 -12.83
CA ASP A 3 14.85 -4.84 -13.30
C ASP A 3 14.08 -3.79 -12.46
N PRO A 4 14.78 -2.96 -11.66
CA PRO A 4 14.16 -1.89 -10.88
C PRO A 4 13.71 -0.69 -11.72
N GLU A 5 14.15 -0.57 -12.97
CA GLU A 5 13.75 0.50 -13.90
C GLU A 5 12.51 0.11 -14.71
N PHE A 6 12.13 -1.17 -14.73
CA PHE A 6 10.94 -1.62 -15.44
C PHE A 6 9.67 -1.14 -14.74
N GLU A 7 8.98 -0.18 -15.35
CA GLU A 7 7.71 0.36 -14.87
C GLU A 7 6.66 0.41 -15.99
N THR A 8 5.43 0.00 -15.66
CA THR A 8 4.26 0.11 -16.54
C THR A 8 3.07 0.64 -15.75
N PHE A 9 1.99 1.02 -16.43
CA PHE A 9 0.73 1.33 -15.73
C PHE A 9 0.24 0.17 -14.86
N TYR A 10 0.49 -1.07 -15.26
CA TYR A 10 0.13 -2.24 -14.46
C TYR A 10 0.88 -2.27 -13.12
N THR A 11 2.21 -2.08 -13.13
CA THR A 11 2.99 -2.08 -11.88
C THR A 11 2.69 -0.86 -11.02
N LYS A 12 2.39 0.30 -11.61
CA LYS A 12 1.91 1.48 -10.88
C LYS A 12 0.58 1.24 -10.17
N ASN A 13 -0.35 0.52 -10.80
CA ASN A 13 -1.63 0.19 -10.17
C ASN A 13 -1.46 -0.77 -8.98
N ILE A 14 -0.43 -1.62 -8.97
CA ILE A 14 -0.12 -2.47 -7.81
C ILE A 14 0.21 -1.60 -6.59
N LEU A 15 1.04 -0.57 -6.75
CA LEU A 15 1.39 0.36 -5.66
C LEU A 15 0.15 1.08 -5.12
N LEU A 16 -0.76 1.52 -6.00
CA LEU A 16 -2.03 2.12 -5.58
C LEU A 16 -2.89 1.14 -4.78
N ASN A 17 -2.99 -0.10 -5.24
CA ASN A 17 -3.76 -1.14 -4.57
C ASN A 17 -3.16 -1.51 -3.20
N GLU A 18 -1.84 -1.49 -3.05
CA GLU A 18 -1.16 -1.68 -1.76
C GLU A 18 -1.50 -0.56 -0.78
N GLY A 19 -1.48 0.69 -1.25
CA GLY A 19 -1.95 1.84 -0.48
C GLY A 19 -3.38 1.65 0.00
N ILE A 20 -4.32 1.41 -0.92
CA ILE A 20 -5.74 1.23 -0.59
C ILE A 20 -5.93 0.14 0.48
N ARG A 21 -5.31 -1.03 0.31
CA ARG A 21 -5.44 -2.12 1.28
C ARG A 21 -4.91 -1.73 2.66
N ALA A 22 -3.68 -1.19 2.75
CA ALA A 22 -3.08 -0.84 4.03
C ALA A 22 -3.86 0.25 4.77
N TRP A 23 -4.34 1.27 4.03
CA TRP A 23 -5.07 2.40 4.60
C TRP A 23 -6.51 2.06 4.99
N MET A 24 -7.17 1.15 4.26
CA MET A 24 -8.57 0.80 4.54
C MET A 24 -8.73 -0.39 5.49
N ALA A 25 -7.80 -1.35 5.51
CA ALA A 25 -8.00 -2.64 6.17
C ALA A 25 -8.35 -2.54 7.66
N ALA A 26 -7.73 -1.62 8.42
CA ALA A 26 -8.02 -1.49 9.85
C ALA A 26 -9.48 -1.12 10.17
N GLN A 27 -10.14 -0.37 9.29
CA GLN A 27 -11.53 0.04 9.45
C GLN A 27 -12.50 -0.89 8.71
N ASP A 28 -12.11 -1.37 7.53
CA ASP A 28 -12.94 -2.24 6.68
C ASP A 28 -13.00 -3.68 7.23
N GLN A 29 -11.97 -4.11 7.96
CA GLN A 29 -11.84 -5.44 8.54
C GLN A 29 -11.67 -5.36 10.07
N PRO A 30 -12.66 -4.85 10.81
CA PRO A 30 -12.51 -4.61 12.26
C PRO A 30 -12.34 -5.92 13.06
N HIS A 31 -12.77 -7.06 12.53
CA HIS A 31 -12.63 -8.37 13.16
C HIS A 31 -11.18 -8.88 13.17
N GLU A 32 -10.34 -8.36 12.27
CA GLU A 32 -8.91 -8.71 12.20
C GLU A 32 -8.08 -7.96 13.26
N ASN A 33 -8.67 -6.98 13.97
CA ASN A 33 -8.01 -6.17 15.00
C ASN A 33 -6.65 -5.58 14.54
N LEU A 34 -6.59 -5.15 13.27
CA LEU A 34 -5.36 -4.64 12.66
C LEU A 34 -5.00 -3.27 13.23
N ILE A 35 -3.77 -3.15 13.71
CA ILE A 35 -3.17 -1.90 14.15
C ILE A 35 -1.88 -1.71 13.36
N PHE A 36 -1.86 -0.73 12.47
CA PHE A 36 -0.69 -0.38 11.68
C PHE A 36 -0.03 0.87 12.26
N PRO A 37 1.24 0.78 12.72
CA PRO A 37 2.05 1.94 13.02
C PRO A 37 2.20 2.87 11.80
N GLU A 38 2.41 4.16 12.04
CA GLU A 38 2.50 5.14 10.96
C GLU A 38 3.71 4.91 10.02
N GLU A 39 4.79 4.33 10.54
CA GLU A 39 6.02 4.00 9.79
C GLU A 39 5.85 2.86 8.77
N VAL A 40 4.84 2.01 8.94
CA VAL A 40 4.59 0.87 8.02
C VAL A 40 3.53 1.18 6.97
N LEU A 41 2.85 2.34 7.07
CA LEU A 41 1.86 2.74 6.08
C LEU A 41 2.57 3.21 4.81
N PRO A 42 2.28 2.59 3.64
CA PRO A 42 2.90 2.99 2.39
C PRO A 42 2.46 4.40 2.02
N ARG A 43 3.45 5.27 1.74
CA ARG A 43 3.25 6.65 1.30
C ARG A 43 4.26 7.00 0.21
N GLY A 44 3.80 7.81 -0.74
CA GLY A 44 4.69 8.50 -1.66
C GLY A 44 5.45 9.62 -0.95
N ASN A 45 6.47 10.15 -1.60
CA ASN A 45 7.24 11.26 -1.04
C ASN A 45 6.34 12.52 -0.89
N ALA A 46 6.31 13.10 0.31
CA ALA A 46 5.65 14.37 0.63
C ALA A 46 4.11 14.44 0.42
N LEU A 47 3.43 13.29 0.42
CA LEU A 47 1.96 13.21 0.47
C LEU A 47 1.42 13.20 1.90
#